data_AF-A0A285NTZ4-F1
#
_entry.id   AF-A0A285NTZ4-F1
#
_cell.length_a   1.000
_cell.length_b   1.000
_cell.length_c   1.000
_cell.angle_alpha   90.00
_cell.angle_beta   90.00
_cell.angle_gamma   90.00
#
_symmetry.space_group_name_H-M   'P 1'
#
loop_
_entity.id
_entity.type
_entity.pdbx_description
1 polymer ?
#
loop_
_entity_poly.entity_id
_entity_poly.type
_entity_poly.pdbx_seq_one_letter_code
_entity_poly.pdbx_strand_id
1 'polypeptide(L)' 'MDYTVQYYDLVLGGVAISLLAGLGVGVATSAAVPLTMAIGGLVAMAAIYHGLFVNGPVDGVDDLSQEAELFE' A
#
# COMPACT_ATOMS: atom_id res chain seq x y z
N MET A 1 0.19 26.00 0.75
CA MET A 1 -0.26 24.65 0.38
C MET A 1 -0.30 23.86 1.67
N ASP A 2 -1.49 23.65 2.21
CA ASP A 2 -1.65 22.88 3.44
C ASP A 2 -1.60 21.41 3.04
N TYR A 3 -0.45 20.76 3.26
CA TYR A 3 -0.28 19.35 2.90
C TYR A 3 -0.95 18.50 3.98
N THR A 4 -2.22 18.17 3.77
CA THR A 4 -2.91 17.20 4.61
C THR A 4 -2.49 15.79 4.21
N VAL A 5 -2.22 14.94 5.20
CA VAL A 5 -1.92 13.51 4.96
C VAL A 5 -3.19 12.86 4.40
N GLN A 6 -3.09 12.29 3.20
CA GLN A 6 -4.19 11.56 2.58
C GLN A 6 -4.15 10.07 2.92
N TYR A 7 -5.27 9.37 2.77
CA TYR A 7 -5.34 7.93 3.05
C TYR A 7 -4.29 7.13 2.27
N TYR A 8 -4.06 7.46 1.00
CA TYR A 8 -3.04 6.79 0.19
C TYR A 8 -1.61 7.09 0.61
N ASP A 9 -1.35 8.22 1.28
CA ASP A 9 -0.05 8.47 1.90
C ASP A 9 0.19 7.50 3.06
N LEU A 10 -0.86 7.17 3.81
CA LEU A 10 -0.80 6.16 4.87
C LEU A 10 -0.60 4.75 4.31
N VAL A 11 -1.27 4.40 3.21
CA VAL A 11 -1.05 3.11 2.52
C VAL A 11 0.40 3.01 2.04
N LEU A 12 0.92 4.06 1.41
CA LEU A 12 2.32 4.13 0.96
C LEU A 12 3.29 3.99 2.13
N GLY A 13 3.05 4.71 3.22
CA GLY A 13 3.81 4.57 4.46
C GLY A 13 3.76 3.15 5.03
N GLY A 14 2.59 2.51 5.01
CA GLY A 14 2.39 1.13 5.45
C GLY A 14 3.22 0.12 4.67
N VAL A 15 3.31 0.28 3.34
CA VAL A 15 4.17 -0.54 2.47
C VAL A 15 5.65 -0.38 2.84
N ALA A 16 6.11 0.86 2.97
CA ALA A 16 7.50 1.12 3.36
C ALA A 16 7.82 0.52 4.74
N ILE A 17 6.93 0.72 5.72
CA ILE A 17 7.08 0.20 7.08
C ILE A 17 7.10 -1.33 7.09
N SER A 18 6.24 -2.01 6.32
CA SER A 18 6.20 -3.48 6.33
C SER A 18 7.46 -4.10 5.75
N LEU A 19 8.01 -3.49 4.70
CA LEU A 19 9.27 -3.93 4.09
C LEU A 19 10.45 -3.66 5.03
N LEU A 20 10.53 -2.47 5.61
CA LEU A 20 11.57 -2.14 6.59
C LEU A 20 11.49 -3.03 7.83
N ALA A 21 10.28 -3.38 8.28
CA ALA A 21 10.08 -4.33 9.37
C ALA A 21 10.57 -5.74 8.97
N GLY A 22 10.25 -6.22 7.77
CA GLY A 22 10.75 -7.51 7.27
C GLY A 22 12.27 -7.57 7.19
N LEU A 23 12.92 -6.51 6.72
CA LEU A 23 14.37 -6.37 6.74
C LEU A 23 14.91 -6.32 8.18
N GLY A 24 14.31 -5.48 9.03
CA GLY A 24 14.70 -5.31 10.42
C GLY A 24 14.65 -6.61 11.22
N VAL A 25 13.59 -7.40 11.05
CA VAL A 25 13.47 -8.73 11.67
C VAL A 25 14.55 -9.69 11.16
N GLY A 26 14.82 -9.70 9.85
CA GLY A 26 15.86 -10.56 9.29
C GLY A 26 17.26 -10.21 9.77
N VAL A 27 17.54 -8.93 10.05
CA VAL A 27 18.83 -8.47 10.59
C VAL A 27 18.92 -8.65 12.11
N ALA A 28 17.82 -8.47 12.83
CA ALA A 28 17.79 -8.52 14.30
C ALA A 28 17.62 -9.95 14.87
N THR A 29 17.31 -10.94 14.01
CA THR A 29 17.08 -12.33 14.42
C THR A 29 17.96 -13.29 13.61
N SER A 30 17.91 -14.58 13.92
CA SER A 30 18.55 -15.64 13.13
C SER A 30 17.70 -16.12 11.93
N ALA A 31 16.55 -15.48 11.68
CA ALA A 31 15.72 -15.80 10.53
C ALA A 31 16.38 -15.35 9.22
N ALA A 32 16.19 -16.12 8.16
CA ALA A 32 16.74 -15.77 6.84
C ALA A 32 16.07 -14.50 6.31
N VAL A 33 16.86 -13.48 5.96
CA VAL A 33 16.38 -12.21 5.41
C VAL A 33 15.42 -12.38 4.22
N PRO A 34 15.66 -13.29 3.24
CA PRO A 34 14.70 -13.50 2.16
C PRO A 34 13.31 -13.94 2.64
N LEU A 35 13.24 -14.75 3.69
CA LEU A 35 11.98 -15.23 4.25
C LEU A 35 11.23 -14.10 4.97
N THR A 36 11.91 -13.35 5.85
CA THR A 36 11.30 -12.24 6.58
C THR A 36 10.88 -11.11 5.64
N MET A 37 11.63 -10.91 4.56
CA MET A 37 11.27 -9.96 3.50
C MET A 37 10.06 -10.40 2.69
N ALA A 38 9.95 -11.69 2.35
CA ALA A 38 8.76 -12.22 1.69
C ALA A 38 7.51 -12.00 2.56
N ILE A 39 7.61 -12.21 3.87
CA ILE A 39 6.50 -11.95 4.81
C ILE A 39 6.17 -10.45 4.83
N GLY A 40 7.16 -9.56 4.95
CA GLY A 40 6.94 -8.11 4.88
C GLY A 40 6.29 -7.65 3.57
N GLY A 41 6.64 -8.31 2.46
CA GLY A 41 6.03 -8.12 1.15
C GLY A 41 4.57 -8.58 1.08
N LEU A 42 4.22 -9.71 1.71
CA LEU A 42 2.82 -10.15 1.81
C LEU A 42 1.96 -9.15 2.61
N VAL A 43 2.51 -8.56 3.66
CA VAL A 43 1.83 -7.49 4.42
C VAL A 43 1.64 -6.24 3.56
N ALA A 44 2.67 -5.82 2.80
CA ALA A 44 2.54 -4.72 1.84
C ALA A 44 1.45 -5.01 0.80
N MET A 45 1.43 -6.23 0.25
CA MET A 45 0.43 -6.66 -0.73
C MET A 45 -0.99 -6.58 -0.15
N ALA A 46 -1.18 -6.98 1.10
CA ALA A 46 -2.47 -6.86 1.78
C ALA A 46 -2.90 -5.40 1.97
N ALA A 47 -1.97 -4.50 2.33
CA ALA A 47 -2.23 -3.08 2.46
C ALA A 47 -2.62 -2.45 1.12
N ILE A 48 -1.91 -2.81 0.03
CA ILE A 48 -2.23 -2.38 -1.33
C ILE A 48 -3.60 -2.91 -1.75
N TYR A 49 -3.88 -4.19 -1.51
CA TYR A 49 -5.18 -4.78 -1.83
C TYR A 49 -6.32 -4.03 -1.12
N HIS A 50 -6.18 -3.78 0.18
CA HIS A 50 -7.16 -3.02 0.93
C HIS A 50 -7.30 -1.59 0.40
N GLY A 51 -6.18 -0.93 0.10
CA GLY A 51 -6.15 0.40 -0.48
C GLY A 51 -6.84 0.48 -1.85
N LEU A 52 -6.73 -0.54 -2.69
CA LEU A 52 -7.28 -0.47 -4.05
C LEU A 52 -8.70 -1.01 -4.16
N PHE A 53 -9.04 -2.06 -3.40
CA PHE A 53 -10.27 -2.82 -3.61
C PHE A 53 -11.30 -2.67 -2.49
N VAL A 54 -10.89 -2.25 -1.29
CA VAL A 54 -11.82 -2.04 -0.16
C VAL A 54 -12.10 -0.56 0.03
N ASN A 55 -11.05 0.26 0.12
CA ASN A 55 -11.12 1.71 0.17
C ASN A 55 -10.52 2.30 -1.10
N GLY A 56 -11.05 1.84 -2.25
CA GLY A 56 -10.57 2.28 -3.56
C GLY A 56 -10.63 3.80 -3.72
N PRO A 57 -9.95 4.37 -4.73
CA PRO A 57 -9.81 5.81 -4.86
C PRO A 57 -11.09 6.52 -5.29
N VAL A 58 -12.13 5.74 -5.64
CA VAL A 58 -13.40 6.17 -6.19
C VAL A 58 -14.54 5.68 -5.31
N ASP A 59 -15.57 6.52 -5.15
CA ASP A 59 -16.74 6.21 -4.33
C ASP A 59 -17.72 5.23 -5.01
N GLY A 60 -17.59 5.02 -6.33
CA GLY A 60 -18.45 4.12 -7.11
C GLY A 60 -17.96 3.88 -8.53
N VAL A 61 -18.58 2.91 -9.21
CA VAL A 61 -18.22 2.52 -10.60
C VAL A 61 -18.50 3.66 -11.60
N ASP A 62 -19.50 4.49 -11.31
CA ASP A 62 -19.90 5.63 -12.16
C ASP A 62 -18.86 6.78 -12.19
N ASP A 63 -17.92 6.79 -11.24
CA ASP A 63 -16.81 7.74 -11.19
C ASP A 63 -15.73 7.38 -12.23
N LEU A 64 -15.59 6.09 -12.55
CA LEU A 64 -14.64 5.59 -13.57
C LEU A 64 -15.08 5.91 -15.01
N SER A 65 -16.37 6.11 -15.26
CA SER A 65 -16.88 6.46 -16.60
C SER A 65 -16.79 7.95 -16.90
N GLN A 66 -16.96 8.82 -15.90
CA GLN A 66 -16.89 10.28 -16.10
C GLN A 66 -15.49 10.74 -16.48
N GLU A 67 -14.45 10.13 -15.93
CA GLU A 67 -13.06 10.51 -16.25
C GLU A 67 -12.67 10.12 -17.69
N ALA A 68 -13.31 9.10 -18.28
CA ALA A 68 -13.09 8.70 -19.68
C ALA A 68 -13.78 9.63 -20.69
N GLU A 69 -14.98 10.11 -20.38
CA GLU A 69 -15.75 11.05 -21.24
C GLU A 69 -15.12 12.45 -21.31
N LEU A 70 -14.32 12.85 -20.31
CA LEU A 70 -13.62 14.13 -20.31
C LEU A 70 -12.46 14.21 -21.33
N PHE A 71 -12.04 13.08 -21.89
CA PHE A 71 -10.98 12.99 -22.90
C PHE A 71 -11.48 12.61 -24.30
N GLU A 72 -12.80 12.49 -24.50
CA GLU A 72 -13.47 12.41 -25.81
C GLU A 72 -14.02 13.77 -26.27
#